data_AF-A0A3A7K0H3-F1
#
_entry.id   AF-A0A3A7K0H3-F1
#
_cell.length_a   1.000
_cell.length_b   1.000
_cell.length_c   1.000
_cell.angle_alpha   90.00
_cell.angle_beta   90.00
_cell.angle_gamma   90.00
#
_symmetry.space_group_name_H-M   'P 1'
#
loop_
_entity.id
_entity.type
_entity.pdbx_description
1 polymer ?
#
loop_
_entity_poly.entity_id
_entity_poly.type
_entity_poly.pdbx_seq_one_letter_code
_entity_poly.pdbx_strand_id
1 'polypeptide(L)' 'MVPLSTITDQNVSEELAKALEVAELKEQYRMVVQISIKKWITNLQNNSIPLNTVEDFQKLIELDLKLRE' A
#
# COMPACT_ATOMS: atom_id res chain seq x y z
N MET A 1 -21.53 -13.88 34.84
CA MET A 1 -21.25 -14.49 33.53
C MET A 1 -21.43 -13.41 32.48
N VAL A 2 -20.45 -13.21 31.59
CA VAL A 2 -20.57 -12.25 30.47
C VAL A 2 -21.44 -12.90 29.38
N PRO A 3 -22.45 -12.21 28.83
CA PRO A 3 -23.31 -12.79 27.81
C PRO A 3 -22.55 -13.01 26.49
N LEU A 4 -22.86 -14.10 25.80
CA LEU A 4 -22.20 -14.52 24.56
C LEU A 4 -22.29 -13.45 23.44
N SER A 5 -23.35 -12.64 23.44
CA SER A 5 -23.52 -11.50 22.53
C SER A 5 -22.42 -10.45 22.72
N THR A 6 -22.09 -10.09 23.96
CA THR A 6 -21.04 -9.10 24.27
C THR A 6 -19.66 -9.59 23.84
N ILE A 7 -19.37 -10.88 23.95
CA ILE A 7 -18.11 -11.47 23.49
C ILE A 7 -18.03 -11.45 21.95
N THR A 8 -19.16 -11.71 21.28
CA THR A 8 -19.24 -11.67 19.81
C THR A 8 -19.06 -10.24 19.28
N ASP A 9 -19.70 -9.26 19.91
CA ASP A 9 -19.59 -7.83 19.55
C ASP A 9 -18.17 -7.29 19.77
N GLN A 10 -17.49 -7.73 20.84
CA GLN A 10 -16.10 -7.37 21.11
C GLN A 10 -15.14 -7.93 20.06
N ASN A 11 -15.27 -9.21 19.69
CA ASN A 11 -14.43 -9.82 18.66
C ASN A 11 -14.60 -9.13 17.30
N VAL A 12 -15.83 -8.81 16.91
CA VAL A 12 -16.11 -8.09 15.65
C VAL A 12 -15.47 -6.70 15.66
N SER A 13 -15.51 -5.98 16.78
CA SER A 13 -14.86 -4.67 16.94
C SER A 13 -13.33 -4.75 16.80
N GLU A 14 -12.71 -5.75 17.41
CA GLU A 14 -11.26 -5.97 17.32
C GLU A 14 -10.80 -6.34 15.91
N GLU A 15 -11.58 -7.18 15.21
CA GLU A 15 -11.31 -7.53 13.82
C GLU A 15 -11.44 -6.32 12.88
N LEU A 16 -12.45 -5.48 13.10
CA LEU A 16 -12.64 -4.24 12.34
C LEU A 16 -11.47 -3.26 12.56
N ALA A 17 -11.01 -3.10 13.81
CA ALA A 17 -9.89 -2.22 14.13
C ALA A 17 -8.60 -2.67 13.42
N LYS A 18 -8.32 -3.99 13.41
CA LYS A 18 -7.18 -4.56 12.68
C LYS A 18 -7.31 -4.35 11.17
N ALA A 19 -8.50 -4.52 10.61
CA ALA A 19 -8.75 -4.30 9.18
C ALA A 19 -8.54 -2.83 8.79
N LEU A 20 -8.94 -1.88 9.64
CA LEU A 20 -8.73 -0.45 9.44
C LEU A 20 -7.25 -0.08 9.51
N GLU A 21 -6.52 -0.60 10.49
CA GLU A 21 -5.07 -0.40 10.61
C GLU A 21 -4.31 -0.90 9.37
N VAL A 22 -4.66 -2.09 8.89
CA VAL A 22 -4.09 -2.65 7.64
C VAL A 22 -4.43 -1.78 6.44
N ALA A 23 -5.67 -1.26 6.35
CA ALA A 23 -6.08 -0.38 5.26
C ALA A 23 -5.31 0.95 5.27
N GLU A 24 -5.10 1.56 6.43
CA GLU A 24 -4.30 2.78 6.58
C GLU A 24 -2.84 2.56 6.17
N LEU A 25 -2.23 1.46 6.61
CA LEU A 25 -0.86 1.10 6.22
C LEU A 25 -0.74 0.86 4.71
N LYS A 26 -1.70 0.15 4.09
CA LYS A 26 -1.75 -0.04 2.63
C LYS A 26 -1.79 1.31 1.90
N GLU A 27 -2.57 2.26 2.38
CA GLU A 27 -2.67 3.59 1.76
C GLU A 27 -1.38 4.39 1.88
N GLN A 28 -0.72 4.35 3.05
CA GLN A 28 0.60 4.97 3.22
C GLN A 28 1.64 4.38 2.25
N TYR A 29 1.67 3.06 2.08
CA TYR A 29 2.58 2.44 1.10
C TYR A 29 2.23 2.81 -0.34
N ARG A 30 0.94 2.86 -0.69
CA ARG A 30 0.50 3.32 -2.02
C ARG A 30 1.00 4.72 -2.32
N MET A 31 0.90 5.62 -1.35
CA MET A 31 1.39 7.00 -1.49
C MET A 31 2.89 7.06 -1.79
N VAL A 32 3.70 6.31 -1.03
CA VAL A 32 5.15 6.24 -1.24
C VAL A 32 5.46 5.73 -2.64
N VAL A 33 4.83 4.63 -3.06
CA VAL A 33 5.04 4.05 -4.39
C VAL A 33 4.67 5.03 -5.50
N GLN A 34 3.54 5.72 -5.40
CA GLN A 34 3.13 6.73 -6.39
C GLN A 34 4.11 7.90 -6.48
N ILE A 35 4.65 8.38 -5.36
CA ILE A 35 5.68 9.44 -5.35
C ILE A 35 6.96 8.94 -6.03
N SER A 36 7.38 7.70 -5.73
CA SER A 36 8.56 7.10 -6.36
C SER A 36 8.39 6.93 -7.87
N ILE A 37 7.23 6.48 -8.34
CA ILE A 37 6.88 6.38 -9.77
C ILE A 37 6.98 7.74 -10.45
N LYS A 38 6.35 8.78 -9.87
CA LYS A 38 6.41 10.16 -10.42
C LYS A 38 7.84 10.65 -10.55
N LYS A 39 8.65 10.49 -9.50
CA LYS A 39 10.06 10.92 -9.50
C LYS A 39 10.88 10.16 -10.55
N TRP A 40 10.66 8.86 -10.69
CA TRP A 40 11.35 8.05 -11.68
C TRP A 40 11.01 8.52 -13.11
N ILE A 41 9.73 8.77 -13.41
CA ILE A 41 9.30 9.30 -14.72
C ILE A 41 9.98 10.65 -15.02
N THR A 42 10.01 11.57 -14.04
CA THR A 42 10.69 12.86 -14.20
C THR A 42 12.19 12.69 -14.52
N ASN A 43 12.87 11.79 -13.79
CA ASN A 43 14.28 11.53 -14.04
C ASN A 43 14.53 10.89 -15.42
N LEU A 44 13.64 10.01 -15.87
CA LEU A 44 13.69 9.43 -17.21
C LEU A 44 13.55 10.52 -18.29
N GLN A 45 12.54 11.39 -18.17
CA GLN A 45 12.28 12.48 -19.12
C GLN A 45 13.44 13.46 -19.24
N ASN A 46 14.20 13.65 -18.15
CA ASN A 46 15.38 14.51 -18.12
C ASN A 46 16.66 13.83 -18.64
N ASN A 47 16.57 12.62 -19.19
CA ASN A 47 17.72 11.76 -19.54
C ASN A 47 18.68 11.49 -18.36
N SER A 48 18.20 11.63 -17.11
CA SER A 48 18.98 11.36 -15.89
C SER A 48 19.08 9.87 -15.57
N ILE A 49 18.29 9.01 -16.25
CA ILE A 49 18.30 7.55 -16.11
C ILE A 49 18.24 6.93 -17.52
N PRO A 50 19.13 5.99 -17.87
CA PRO A 50 19.04 5.27 -19.13
C PRO A 50 17.89 4.22 -19.12
N LEU A 51 17.20 4.06 -20.25
CA LEU A 51 16.06 3.14 -20.43
C LEU A 51 16.38 1.66 -20.16
N ASN A 52 17.65 1.32 -20.11
CA ASN A 52 18.17 -0.01 -19.85
C ASN A 52 18.19 -0.38 -18.34
N THR A 53 17.83 0.54 -17.43
CA THR A 53 17.84 0.32 -15.96
C THR A 53 16.46 0.51 -15.30
N VAL A 54 15.37 0.17 -16.01
CA VAL A 54 13.96 0.40 -15.59
C VAL A 54 13.44 -0.65 -14.57
N GLU A 55 14.27 -1.61 -14.16
CA GLU A 55 13.84 -2.75 -13.32
C GLU A 55 13.23 -2.33 -11.97
N ASP A 56 13.82 -1.34 -11.29
CA ASP A 56 13.27 -0.83 -10.02
C ASP A 56 11.91 -0.15 -10.19
N PHE A 57 11.67 0.45 -11.35
CA PHE A 57 10.38 1.06 -11.67
C PHE A 57 9.30 0.02 -11.94
N GLN A 58 9.65 -1.06 -12.64
CA GLN A 58 8.76 -2.20 -12.83
C GLN A 58 8.34 -2.78 -11.46
N LYS A 59 9.30 -2.96 -10.54
CA LYS A 59 9.00 -3.42 -9.16
C LYS A 59 8.06 -2.46 -8.42
N LEU A 60 8.23 -1.15 -8.57
CA LEU A 60 7.33 -0.15 -7.98
C LEU A 60 5.90 -0.24 -8.56
N ILE A 61 5.74 -0.43 -9.87
CA ILE A 61 4.43 -0.63 -10.48
C ILE A 61 3.76 -1.92 -10.01
N GLU A 62 4.52 -3.01 -9.96
CA GLU A 62 4.03 -4.30 -9.44
C GLU A 62 3.56 -4.18 -7.99
N LEU A 63 4.27 -3.42 -7.15
CA LEU A 63 3.85 -3.11 -5.79
C LEU A 63 2.59 -2.25 -5.75
N ASP A 64 2.47 -1.22 -6.59
CA ASP A 64 1.24 -0.38 -6.66
C ASP A 64 0.02 -1.23 -7.03
N LEU A 65 0.16 -2.14 -8.00
CA LEU A 65 -0.92 -3.03 -8.44
C LEU A 65 -1.33 -3.99 -7.33
N LYS A 66 -0.37 -4.64 -6.65
CA LYS A 66 -0.64 -5.55 -5.52
C LYS A 66 -1.32 -4.86 -4.34
N LEU A 67 -1.03 -3.57 -4.12
CA LEU A 67 -1.66 -2.80 -3.05
C LEU A 67 -3.10 -2.36 -3.40
N ARG A 68 -3.52 -2.40 -4.67
CA ARG A 68 -4.89 -2.09 -5.10
C ARG A 68 -5.88 -3.24 -4.87
N GLU A 69 -5.36 -4.46 -4.74
CA GLU A 69 -6.10 -5.68 -4.35
C GLU A 69 -6.16 -5.83 -2.81
#